data_AF-A0AAW8ZU34-F1
#
_entry.id   AF-A0AAW8ZU34-F1
#
_cell.length_a   1.000
_cell.length_b   1.000
_cell.length_c   1.000
_cell.angle_alpha   90.00
_cell.angle_beta   90.00
_cell.angle_gamma   90.00
#
_symmetry.space_group_name_H-M   'P 1'
#
loop_
_entity.id
_entity.type
_entity.pdbx_description
1 polymer ?
#
loop_
_entity_poly.entity_id
_entity_poly.type
_entity_poly.pdbx_seq_one_letter_code
_entity_poly.pdbx_strand_id
1 'polypeptide(L)'
;MEITKDARDRIFAAADQLFEDLGRESFPTVDAVRRQARVNMNDASAGMREWRRQKTAQVAPVAVQVPEAVQQAGNQAVAVLWHAAQELANASLLSAQAGWEAERAELEVMRQELVDAYEAQAREVEQAQARIRDVELELAGAADRAAEGERLIEDMRGALAASDSRAAVAQQRAEEIEHRARELRTELDHAHGNAQEQRQAAEAARKEAGAAREEAAQLRGRIEALEGVVSAEREAHQEQRQAAEDARKEAGAAREEAAQLRGRTEALEGVVSAERQAHHEQRRAAEDARKEFAQLRNQMDVMKAEGQEGTMNTSNGGKAADKSNDPT
;
A
#
# COMPACT_ATOMS: atom_id res chain seq x y z
N MET A 1 -140.77 73.16 -1.33
CA MET A 1 -141.95 73.89 -0.83
C MET A 1 -142.98 72.86 -0.47
N GLU A 2 -143.43 72.87 0.77
CA GLU A 2 -144.51 71.99 1.25
C GLU A 2 -145.83 72.75 1.20
N ILE A 3 -146.90 72.06 0.79
CA ILE A 3 -148.25 72.63 0.82
C ILE A 3 -148.66 72.70 2.29
N THR A 4 -149.10 73.88 2.77
CA THR A 4 -149.62 74.00 4.13
C THR A 4 -150.81 73.03 4.31
N LYS A 5 -150.90 72.37 5.48
CA LYS A 5 -151.91 71.32 5.71
C LYS A 5 -153.35 71.77 5.36
N ASP A 6 -153.75 72.98 5.78
CA ASP A 6 -155.06 73.55 5.44
C ASP A 6 -155.29 73.67 3.92
N ALA A 7 -154.30 74.18 3.16
CA ALA A 7 -154.40 74.24 1.70
C ALA A 7 -154.47 72.85 1.07
N ARG A 8 -153.69 71.87 1.57
CA ARG A 8 -153.75 70.47 1.13
C ARG A 8 -155.14 69.88 1.37
N ASP A 9 -155.68 70.01 2.58
CA ASP A 9 -156.96 69.43 2.96
C ASP A 9 -158.12 70.07 2.16
N ARG A 10 -158.05 71.40 1.90
CA ARG A 10 -158.97 72.09 0.96
C ARG A 10 -158.82 71.62 -0.49
N ILE A 11 -157.61 71.37 -0.98
CA ILE A 11 -157.36 70.81 -2.33
C ILE A 11 -157.94 69.40 -2.44
N PHE A 12 -157.73 68.55 -1.45
CA PHE A 12 -158.22 67.17 -1.46
C PHE A 12 -159.76 67.14 -1.40
N ALA A 13 -160.39 67.92 -0.51
CA ALA A 13 -161.85 68.03 -0.45
C ALA A 13 -162.46 68.57 -1.77
N ALA A 14 -161.85 69.60 -2.36
CA ALA A 14 -162.29 70.14 -3.65
C ALA A 14 -162.04 69.16 -4.82
N ALA A 15 -160.97 68.36 -4.77
CA ALA A 15 -160.67 67.34 -5.76
C ALA A 15 -161.62 66.16 -5.67
N ASP A 16 -161.92 65.66 -4.47
CA ASP A 16 -162.92 64.61 -4.26
C ASP A 16 -164.31 65.10 -4.69
N GLN A 17 -164.75 66.29 -4.28
CA GLN A 17 -166.06 66.80 -4.68
C GLN A 17 -166.19 67.02 -6.20
N LEU A 18 -165.18 67.63 -6.84
CA LEU A 18 -165.16 67.76 -8.30
C LEU A 18 -165.01 66.42 -9.03
N PHE A 19 -164.55 65.35 -8.37
CA PHE A 19 -164.48 64.01 -8.93
C PHE A 19 -165.82 63.27 -8.81
N GLU A 20 -166.59 63.49 -7.73
CA GLU A 20 -167.99 63.07 -7.63
C GLU A 20 -168.85 63.80 -8.69
N ASP A 21 -168.69 65.13 -8.83
CA ASP A 21 -169.40 65.95 -9.83
C ASP A 21 -169.09 65.50 -11.29
N LEU A 22 -167.91 64.92 -11.52
CA LEU A 22 -167.48 64.32 -12.79
C LEU A 22 -167.80 62.81 -12.89
N GLY A 23 -168.71 62.30 -12.06
CA GLY A 23 -169.18 60.91 -12.10
C GLY A 23 -168.12 59.85 -11.77
N ARG A 24 -166.97 60.26 -11.22
CA ARG A 24 -165.75 59.46 -11.01
C ARG A 24 -165.08 58.91 -12.28
N GLU A 25 -165.55 59.27 -13.47
CA GLU A 25 -165.00 58.77 -14.74
C GLU A 25 -163.70 59.47 -15.16
N SER A 26 -163.51 60.73 -14.74
CA SER A 26 -162.34 61.52 -15.10
C SER A 26 -161.81 62.34 -13.92
N PHE A 27 -160.48 62.42 -13.78
CA PHE A 27 -159.87 63.23 -12.73
C PHE A 27 -160.07 64.73 -12.99
N PRO A 28 -160.48 65.54 -11.99
CA PRO A 28 -160.75 66.95 -12.19
C PRO A 28 -159.49 67.73 -12.58
N THR A 29 -159.67 68.82 -13.34
CA THR A 29 -158.56 69.63 -13.79
C THR A 29 -157.95 70.45 -12.65
N VAL A 30 -156.64 70.65 -12.68
CA VAL A 30 -155.91 71.41 -11.66
C VAL A 30 -156.44 72.84 -11.52
N ASP A 31 -156.92 73.46 -12.61
CA ASP A 31 -157.50 74.80 -12.54
C ASP A 31 -158.88 74.83 -11.87
N ALA A 32 -159.74 73.83 -12.12
CA ALA A 32 -161.03 73.73 -11.42
C ALA A 32 -160.82 73.58 -9.91
N VAL A 33 -159.92 72.67 -9.50
CA VAL A 33 -159.56 72.44 -8.09
C VAL A 33 -158.91 73.69 -7.48
N ARG A 34 -158.05 74.42 -8.22
CA ARG A 34 -157.46 75.70 -7.79
C ARG A 34 -158.53 76.75 -7.48
N ARG A 35 -159.51 76.93 -8.37
CA ARG A 35 -160.61 77.88 -8.20
C ARG A 35 -161.50 77.50 -7.00
N GLN A 36 -161.85 76.22 -6.89
CA GLN A 36 -162.75 75.72 -5.86
C GLN A 36 -162.12 75.74 -4.45
N ALA A 37 -160.87 75.27 -4.32
CA ALA A 37 -160.14 75.29 -3.05
C ALA A 37 -159.63 76.69 -2.63
N ARG A 38 -159.61 77.67 -3.57
CA ARG A 38 -159.05 79.01 -3.40
C ARG A 38 -157.59 78.98 -2.91
N VAL A 39 -156.72 78.38 -3.72
CA VAL A 39 -155.27 78.21 -3.49
C VAL A 39 -154.46 78.76 -4.67
N ASN A 40 -153.13 78.85 -4.52
CA ASN A 40 -152.25 79.19 -5.64
C ASN A 40 -152.06 77.99 -6.60
N MET A 41 -151.48 78.23 -7.78
CA MET A 41 -151.32 77.22 -8.83
C MET A 41 -150.33 76.10 -8.47
N ASN A 42 -149.30 76.41 -7.67
CA ASN A 42 -148.27 75.43 -7.29
C ASN A 42 -148.83 74.42 -6.29
N ASP A 43 -149.55 74.91 -5.27
CA ASP A 43 -150.21 74.07 -4.27
C ASP A 43 -151.26 73.17 -4.93
N ALA A 44 -152.15 73.74 -5.77
CA ALA A 44 -153.13 72.96 -6.53
C ALA A 44 -152.46 71.86 -7.38
N SER A 45 -151.36 72.18 -8.07
CA SER A 45 -150.63 71.24 -8.93
C SER A 45 -149.97 70.12 -8.16
N ALA A 46 -149.38 70.41 -7.00
CA ALA A 46 -148.73 69.42 -6.15
C ALA A 46 -149.75 68.55 -5.40
N GLY A 47 -150.81 69.14 -4.84
CA GLY A 47 -151.87 68.42 -4.15
C GLY A 47 -152.65 67.50 -5.10
N MET A 48 -152.99 67.97 -6.31
CA MET A 48 -153.61 67.12 -7.34
C MET A 48 -152.69 66.05 -7.92
N ARG A 49 -151.37 66.14 -7.71
CA ARG A 49 -150.43 65.06 -8.05
C ARG A 49 -150.43 63.99 -6.95
N GLU A 50 -150.46 64.40 -5.69
CA GLU A 50 -150.50 63.49 -4.54
C GLU A 50 -151.85 62.77 -4.41
N TRP A 51 -152.97 63.50 -4.53
CA TRP A 51 -154.32 62.94 -4.50
C TRP A 51 -154.53 61.90 -5.61
N ARG A 52 -154.14 62.20 -6.86
CA ARG A 52 -154.15 61.20 -7.95
C ARG A 52 -153.26 60.00 -7.65
N ARG A 53 -152.06 60.22 -7.10
CA ARG A 53 -151.16 59.12 -6.70
C ARG A 53 -151.82 58.20 -5.67
N GLN A 54 -152.56 58.73 -4.70
CA GLN A 54 -153.30 57.91 -3.74
C GLN A 54 -154.45 57.12 -4.39
N LYS A 55 -155.23 57.74 -5.28
CA LYS A 55 -156.34 57.05 -5.98
C LYS A 55 -155.87 55.93 -6.92
N THR A 56 -154.70 56.06 -7.54
CA THR A 56 -154.15 55.05 -8.48
C THR A 56 -153.28 53.96 -7.81
N ALA A 57 -152.82 54.15 -6.57
CA ALA A 57 -151.84 53.25 -5.95
C ALA A 57 -152.41 51.95 -5.33
N GLN A 58 -153.71 51.64 -5.49
CA GLN A 58 -154.30 50.40 -4.97
C GLN A 58 -154.34 49.28 -6.03
N VAL A 59 -153.22 48.55 -6.15
CA VAL A 59 -153.19 47.18 -6.70
C VAL A 59 -152.37 46.32 -5.75
N ALA A 60 -153.01 45.35 -5.09
CA ALA A 60 -152.32 44.43 -4.20
C ALA A 60 -151.59 43.34 -5.02
N PRO A 61 -150.33 43.00 -4.72
CA PRO A 61 -149.62 41.94 -5.42
C PRO A 61 -150.19 40.56 -5.06
N VAL A 62 -150.59 39.79 -6.06
CA VAL A 62 -151.03 38.40 -5.89
C VAL A 62 -149.80 37.52 -5.63
N ALA A 63 -149.61 37.12 -4.38
CA ALA A 63 -148.52 36.23 -3.99
C ALA A 63 -148.79 34.79 -4.48
N VAL A 64 -148.20 34.42 -5.63
CA VAL A 64 -148.17 33.03 -6.09
C VAL A 64 -147.26 32.23 -5.17
N GLN A 65 -147.84 31.52 -4.20
CA GLN A 65 -147.09 30.61 -3.35
C GLN A 65 -146.56 29.44 -4.18
N VAL A 66 -145.24 29.22 -4.13
CA VAL A 66 -144.59 28.07 -4.79
C VAL A 66 -145.13 26.79 -4.15
N PRO A 67 -145.66 25.82 -4.92
CA PRO A 67 -146.24 24.60 -4.36
C PRO A 67 -145.26 23.85 -3.45
N GLU A 68 -145.76 23.33 -2.32
CA GLU A 68 -144.91 22.78 -1.25
C GLU A 68 -143.98 21.67 -1.74
N ALA A 69 -144.46 20.78 -2.62
CA ALA A 69 -143.65 19.72 -3.23
C ALA A 69 -142.42 20.25 -3.99
N VAL A 70 -142.51 21.44 -4.61
CA VAL A 70 -141.38 22.09 -5.31
C VAL A 70 -140.38 22.66 -4.30
N GLN A 71 -140.86 23.23 -3.19
CA GLN A 71 -139.98 23.69 -2.10
C GLN A 71 -139.26 22.52 -1.42
N GLN A 72 -139.98 21.44 -1.12
CA GLN A 72 -139.42 20.21 -0.54
C GLN A 72 -138.38 19.60 -1.47
N ALA A 73 -138.67 19.45 -2.78
CA ALA A 73 -137.71 18.94 -3.76
C ALA A 73 -136.46 19.84 -3.90
N GLY A 74 -136.63 21.16 -3.88
CA GLY A 74 -135.52 22.11 -3.90
C GLY A 74 -134.62 21.98 -2.66
N ASN A 75 -135.22 21.91 -1.47
CA ASN A 75 -134.48 21.72 -0.21
C ASN A 75 -133.75 20.37 -0.17
N GLN A 76 -134.36 19.30 -0.67
CA GLN A 76 -133.72 17.98 -0.81
C GLN A 76 -132.54 18.02 -1.79
N ALA A 77 -132.69 18.67 -2.94
CA ALA A 77 -131.60 18.81 -3.92
C ALA A 77 -130.41 19.59 -3.34
N VAL A 78 -130.65 20.67 -2.60
CA VAL A 78 -129.60 21.42 -1.88
C VAL A 78 -128.93 20.56 -0.80
N ALA A 79 -129.68 19.77 -0.04
CA ALA A 79 -129.12 18.88 0.97
C ALA A 79 -128.24 17.78 0.36
N VAL A 80 -128.65 17.17 -0.76
CA VAL A 80 -127.85 16.18 -1.50
C VAL A 80 -126.57 16.81 -2.07
N LEU A 81 -126.66 17.99 -2.70
CA LEU A 81 -125.51 18.71 -3.22
C LEU A 81 -124.52 19.10 -2.12
N TRP A 82 -125.00 19.56 -0.96
CA TRP A 82 -124.16 19.86 0.19
C TRP A 82 -123.46 18.61 0.72
N HIS A 83 -124.19 17.50 0.88
CA HIS A 83 -123.61 16.25 1.38
C HIS A 83 -122.53 15.70 0.44
N ALA A 84 -122.77 15.69 -0.87
CA ALA A 84 -121.79 15.26 -1.87
C ALA A 84 -120.56 16.18 -1.93
N ALA A 85 -120.75 17.50 -1.76
CA ALA A 85 -119.64 18.45 -1.66
C ALA A 85 -118.80 18.23 -0.39
N GLN A 86 -119.45 17.90 0.74
CA GLN A 86 -118.78 17.58 1.99
C GLN A 86 -118.00 16.25 1.91
N GLU A 87 -118.57 15.22 1.26
CA GLU A 87 -117.88 13.96 0.99
C GLU A 87 -116.65 14.16 0.10
N LEU A 88 -116.77 14.93 -0.99
CA LEU A 88 -115.66 15.26 -1.88
C LEU A 88 -114.56 16.07 -1.17
N ALA A 89 -114.93 17.04 -0.33
CA ALA A 89 -113.98 17.82 0.46
C ALA A 89 -113.25 16.95 1.50
N ASN A 90 -113.95 16.05 2.19
CA ASN A 90 -113.35 15.09 3.12
C ASN A 90 -112.40 14.12 2.41
N ALA A 91 -112.80 13.58 1.25
CA ALA A 91 -111.97 12.70 0.44
C ALA A 91 -110.70 13.42 -0.06
N SER A 92 -110.83 14.68 -0.50
CA SER A 92 -109.69 15.51 -0.92
C SER A 92 -108.75 15.82 0.24
N LEU A 93 -109.26 16.09 1.45
CA LEU A 93 -108.45 16.30 2.64
C LEU A 93 -107.68 15.04 3.04
N LEU A 94 -108.35 13.88 3.09
CA LEU A 94 -107.71 12.59 3.41
C LEU A 94 -106.64 12.22 2.36
N SER A 95 -106.91 12.47 1.07
CA SER A 95 -105.93 12.24 0.00
C SER A 95 -104.72 13.17 0.09
N ALA A 96 -104.92 14.43 0.51
CA ALA A 96 -103.82 15.38 0.70
C ALA A 96 -102.99 15.03 1.95
N GLN A 97 -103.63 14.58 3.03
CA GLN A 97 -102.95 14.08 4.23
C GLN A 97 -102.10 12.84 3.91
N ALA A 98 -102.66 11.85 3.21
CA ALA A 98 -101.93 10.65 2.80
C ALA A 98 -100.74 10.97 1.88
N GLY A 99 -100.90 11.92 0.95
CA GLY A 99 -99.80 12.40 0.10
C GLY A 99 -98.67 13.05 0.90
N TRP A 100 -99.00 13.94 1.82
CA TRP A 100 -98.01 14.60 2.69
C TRP A 100 -97.31 13.64 3.66
N GLU A 101 -98.04 12.64 4.19
CA GLU A 101 -97.46 11.58 5.02
C GLU A 101 -96.51 10.67 4.22
N ALA A 102 -96.83 10.38 2.95
CA ALA A 102 -95.94 9.66 2.04
C ALA A 102 -94.67 10.46 1.70
N GLU A 103 -94.80 11.71 1.24
CA GLU A 103 -93.66 12.61 0.98
C GLU A 103 -92.75 12.74 2.22
N ARG A 104 -93.35 12.86 3.41
CA ARG A 104 -92.61 12.93 4.67
C ARG A 104 -91.88 11.63 5.02
N ALA A 105 -92.48 10.48 4.73
CA ALA A 105 -91.83 9.19 4.92
C ALA A 105 -90.64 9.00 3.96
N GLU A 106 -90.81 9.35 2.68
CA GLU A 106 -89.76 9.33 1.66
C GLU A 106 -88.59 10.28 2.04
N LEU A 107 -88.90 11.47 2.53
CA LEU A 107 -87.89 12.43 3.02
C LEU A 107 -87.09 11.91 4.22
N GLU A 108 -87.71 11.22 5.17
CA GLU A 108 -86.98 10.66 6.33
C GLU A 108 -86.15 9.42 5.92
N VAL A 109 -86.61 8.62 4.95
CA VAL A 109 -85.80 7.54 4.34
C VAL A 109 -84.57 8.11 3.63
N MET A 110 -84.74 9.03 2.69
CA MET A 110 -83.62 9.68 1.99
C MET A 110 -82.66 10.38 2.96
N ARG A 111 -83.17 10.94 4.05
CA ARG A 111 -82.36 11.55 5.11
C ARG A 111 -81.53 10.50 5.88
N GLN A 112 -82.09 9.33 6.20
CA GLN A 112 -81.33 8.25 6.84
C GLN A 112 -80.27 7.68 5.88
N GLU A 113 -80.62 7.45 4.61
CA GLU A 113 -79.67 6.99 3.58
C GLU A 113 -78.49 7.97 3.43
N LEU A 114 -78.74 9.28 3.48
CA LEU A 114 -77.68 10.30 3.47
C LEU A 114 -76.81 10.25 4.74
N VAL A 115 -77.40 10.05 5.93
CA VAL A 115 -76.64 9.91 7.19
C VAL A 115 -75.75 8.66 7.13
N ASP A 116 -76.30 7.51 6.73
CA ASP A 116 -75.58 6.25 6.61
C ASP A 116 -74.43 6.36 5.59
N ALA A 117 -74.66 7.05 4.46
CA ALA A 117 -73.63 7.32 3.46
C ALA A 117 -72.51 8.24 3.97
N TYR A 118 -72.84 9.30 4.73
CA TYR A 118 -71.82 10.16 5.35
C TYR A 118 -71.03 9.44 6.46
N GLU A 119 -71.68 8.58 7.25
CA GLU A 119 -70.97 7.73 8.22
C GLU A 119 -70.04 6.72 7.54
N ALA A 120 -70.49 6.09 6.43
CA ALA A 120 -69.63 5.22 5.64
C ALA A 120 -68.42 5.98 5.08
N GLN A 121 -68.64 7.15 4.48
CA GLN A 121 -67.57 7.98 3.92
C GLN A 121 -66.58 8.45 5.00
N ALA A 122 -67.05 8.82 6.20
CA ALA A 122 -66.18 9.17 7.32
C ALA A 122 -65.26 8.01 7.72
N ARG A 123 -65.82 6.79 7.86
CA ARG A 123 -65.06 5.58 8.19
C ARG A 123 -64.07 5.18 7.08
N GLU A 124 -64.39 5.44 5.80
CA GLU A 124 -63.47 5.24 4.68
C GLU A 124 -62.31 6.24 4.71
N VAL A 125 -62.57 7.51 5.01
CA VAL A 125 -61.54 8.56 5.16
C VAL A 125 -60.62 8.25 6.35
N GLU A 126 -61.17 7.82 7.50
CA GLU A 126 -60.38 7.39 8.65
C GLU A 126 -59.47 6.20 8.32
N GLN A 127 -59.99 5.18 7.63
CA GLN A 127 -59.20 4.04 7.16
C GLN A 127 -58.13 4.43 6.13
N ALA A 128 -58.43 5.34 5.21
CA ALA A 128 -57.46 5.85 4.25
C ALA A 128 -56.32 6.61 4.96
N GLN A 129 -56.66 7.47 5.93
CA GLN A 129 -55.67 8.18 6.74
C GLN A 129 -54.81 7.23 7.60
N ALA A 130 -55.39 6.16 8.16
CA ALA A 130 -54.64 5.14 8.88
C ALA A 130 -53.62 4.45 7.95
N ARG A 131 -54.07 3.94 6.80
CA ARG A 131 -53.19 3.28 5.80
C ARG A 131 -52.10 4.22 5.28
N ILE A 132 -52.37 5.52 5.14
CA ILE A 132 -51.34 6.52 4.78
C ILE A 132 -50.27 6.60 5.86
N ARG A 133 -50.65 6.76 7.14
CA ARG A 133 -49.69 6.81 8.27
C ARG A 133 -48.87 5.54 8.40
N ASP A 134 -49.48 4.37 8.20
CA ASP A 134 -48.81 3.07 8.24
C ASP A 134 -47.75 2.98 7.13
N VAL A 135 -48.08 3.42 5.90
CA VAL A 135 -47.16 3.46 4.75
C VAL A 135 -46.07 4.52 4.92
N GLU A 136 -46.38 5.68 5.50
CA GLU A 136 -45.39 6.72 5.84
C GLU A 136 -44.36 6.20 6.86
N LEU A 137 -44.81 5.42 7.86
CA LEU A 137 -43.94 4.81 8.88
C LEU A 137 -43.08 3.67 8.31
N GLU A 138 -43.64 2.80 7.45
CA GLU A 138 -42.85 1.80 6.73
C GLU A 138 -41.84 2.43 5.77
N LEU A 139 -42.19 3.53 5.09
CA LEU A 139 -41.30 4.27 4.21
C LEU A 139 -40.14 4.92 4.99
N ALA A 140 -40.41 5.51 6.15
CA ALA A 140 -39.39 6.05 7.04
C ALA A 140 -38.44 4.93 7.53
N GLY A 141 -38.99 3.81 8.03
CA GLY A 141 -38.19 2.65 8.44
C GLY A 141 -37.41 2.00 7.30
N ALA A 142 -37.90 2.07 6.06
CA ALA A 142 -37.17 1.62 4.88
C ALA A 142 -36.01 2.58 4.51
N ALA A 143 -36.20 3.89 4.66
CA ALA A 143 -35.16 4.88 4.45
C ALA A 143 -34.02 4.76 5.49
N ASP A 144 -34.34 4.54 6.77
CA ASP A 144 -33.35 4.30 7.82
C ASP A 144 -32.53 3.03 7.51
N ARG A 145 -33.19 1.91 7.17
CA ARG A 145 -32.52 0.66 6.77
C ARG A 145 -31.62 0.84 5.52
N ALA A 146 -32.02 1.69 4.58
CA ALA A 146 -31.20 2.02 3.41
C ALA A 146 -29.95 2.81 3.81
N ALA A 147 -30.09 3.84 4.66
CA ALA A 147 -28.96 4.65 5.15
C ALA A 147 -27.98 3.84 6.01
N GLU A 148 -28.46 2.87 6.80
CA GLU A 148 -27.61 1.90 7.50
C GLU A 148 -26.85 0.99 6.52
N GLY A 149 -27.53 0.50 5.47
CA GLY A 149 -26.91 -0.30 4.41
C GLY A 149 -25.83 0.45 3.63
N GLU A 150 -26.06 1.72 3.29
CA GLU A 150 -25.08 2.57 2.61
C GLU A 150 -23.83 2.80 3.48
N ARG A 151 -24.00 3.05 4.78
CA ARG A 151 -22.87 3.18 5.73
C ARG A 151 -22.05 1.88 5.79
N LEU A 152 -22.71 0.73 5.94
CA LEU A 152 -22.03 -0.56 5.99
C LEU A 152 -21.25 -0.86 4.70
N ILE A 153 -21.82 -0.51 3.53
CA ILE A 153 -21.13 -0.64 2.23
C ILE A 153 -19.87 0.25 2.18
N GLU A 154 -19.92 1.46 2.71
CA GLU A 154 -18.76 2.38 2.72
C GLU A 154 -17.69 1.93 3.73
N ASP A 155 -18.08 1.48 4.93
CA ASP A 155 -17.16 0.87 5.89
C ASP A 155 -16.46 -0.37 5.30
N MET A 156 -17.20 -1.21 4.56
CA MET A 156 -16.63 -2.37 3.86
C MET A 156 -15.67 -1.97 2.73
N ARG A 157 -15.95 -0.90 1.97
CA ARG A 157 -15.03 -0.34 0.96
C ARG A 157 -13.75 0.18 1.61
N GLY A 158 -13.87 0.93 2.71
CA GLY A 158 -12.72 1.41 3.48
C GLY A 158 -11.85 0.26 4.03
N ALA A 159 -12.49 -0.77 4.57
CA ALA A 159 -11.81 -1.98 5.05
C ALA A 159 -11.08 -2.74 3.93
N LEU A 160 -11.70 -2.85 2.74
CA LEU A 160 -11.11 -3.47 1.55
C LEU A 160 -9.89 -2.67 1.05
N ALA A 161 -10.04 -1.37 0.81
CA ALA A 161 -8.94 -0.50 0.36
C ALA A 161 -7.76 -0.49 1.33
N ALA A 162 -8.03 -0.50 2.65
CA ALA A 162 -7.00 -0.66 3.67
C ALA A 162 -6.33 -2.05 3.64
N SER A 163 -7.02 -3.09 3.18
CA SER A 163 -6.46 -4.43 2.97
C SER A 163 -5.59 -4.51 1.73
N ASP A 164 -6.04 -3.95 0.61
CA ASP A 164 -5.29 -3.92 -0.64
C ASP A 164 -3.99 -3.11 -0.49
N SER A 165 -4.04 -1.99 0.26
CA SER A 165 -2.85 -1.22 0.62
C SER A 165 -1.85 -2.04 1.47
N ARG A 166 -2.32 -2.81 2.46
CA ARG A 166 -1.47 -3.74 3.23
C ARG A 166 -0.87 -4.85 2.35
N ALA A 167 -1.66 -5.39 1.41
CA ALA A 167 -1.21 -6.43 0.49
C ALA A 167 -0.12 -5.91 -0.46
N ALA A 168 -0.29 -4.72 -1.04
CA ALA A 168 0.71 -4.08 -1.89
C ALA A 168 2.04 -3.82 -1.15
N VAL A 169 1.98 -3.30 0.09
CA VAL A 169 3.17 -3.09 0.92
C VAL A 169 3.83 -4.41 1.32
N ALA A 170 3.06 -5.47 1.55
CA ALA A 170 3.60 -6.81 1.83
C ALA A 170 4.28 -7.41 0.59
N GLN A 171 3.68 -7.26 -0.60
CA GLN A 171 4.26 -7.71 -1.86
C GLN A 171 5.57 -6.98 -2.17
N GLN A 172 5.60 -5.64 -2.10
CA GLN A 172 6.82 -4.86 -2.33
C GLN A 172 7.97 -5.28 -1.40
N ARG A 173 7.66 -5.61 -0.14
CA ARG A 173 8.66 -6.13 0.81
C ARG A 173 9.13 -7.54 0.46
N ALA A 174 8.25 -8.41 -0.04
CA ALA A 174 8.64 -9.74 -0.50
C ALA A 174 9.57 -9.65 -1.73
N GLU A 175 9.25 -8.78 -2.70
CA GLU A 175 10.08 -8.49 -3.86
C GLU A 175 11.46 -7.95 -3.44
N GLU A 176 11.51 -6.98 -2.51
CA GLU A 176 12.78 -6.46 -1.98
C GLU A 176 13.61 -7.53 -1.25
N ILE A 177 12.97 -8.40 -0.45
CA ILE A 177 13.62 -9.52 0.23
C ILE A 177 14.18 -10.52 -0.78
N GLU A 178 13.45 -10.83 -1.85
CA GLU A 178 13.95 -11.67 -2.95
C GLU A 178 15.14 -11.06 -3.67
N HIS A 179 15.12 -9.75 -3.95
CA HIS A 179 16.26 -9.05 -4.56
C HIS A 179 17.51 -9.14 -3.67
N ARG A 180 17.39 -8.76 -2.39
CA ARG A 180 18.49 -8.86 -1.41
C ARG A 180 19.00 -10.31 -1.24
N ALA A 181 18.12 -11.31 -1.29
CA ALA A 181 18.51 -12.71 -1.20
C ALA A 181 19.29 -13.20 -2.45
N ARG A 182 19.01 -12.65 -3.64
CA ARG A 182 19.77 -12.93 -4.87
C ARG A 182 21.14 -12.22 -4.85
N GLU A 183 21.20 -10.99 -4.35
CA GLU A 183 22.43 -10.22 -4.17
C GLU A 183 23.38 -10.93 -3.18
N LEU A 184 22.91 -11.23 -1.96
CA LEU A 184 23.66 -11.96 -0.94
C LEU A 184 24.15 -13.33 -1.41
N ARG A 185 23.39 -14.01 -2.28
CA ARG A 185 23.83 -15.26 -2.91
C ARG A 185 24.98 -15.04 -3.89
N THR A 186 24.91 -14.00 -4.71
CA THR A 186 25.98 -13.63 -5.65
C THR A 186 27.25 -13.22 -4.91
N GLU A 187 27.11 -12.47 -3.80
CA GLU A 187 28.23 -12.13 -2.92
C GLU A 187 28.85 -13.39 -2.26
N LEU A 188 28.02 -14.33 -1.81
CA LEU A 188 28.49 -15.60 -1.23
C LEU A 188 29.20 -16.48 -2.26
N ASP A 189 28.66 -16.60 -3.47
CA ASP A 189 29.28 -17.34 -4.57
C ASP A 189 30.63 -16.71 -4.98
N HIS A 190 30.72 -15.37 -5.01
CA HIS A 190 31.98 -14.65 -5.24
C HIS A 190 32.98 -14.83 -4.09
N ALA A 191 32.53 -14.76 -2.83
CA ALA A 191 33.37 -15.02 -1.66
C ALA A 191 33.91 -16.46 -1.63
N HIS A 192 33.12 -17.44 -2.07
CA HIS A 192 33.57 -18.82 -2.26
C HIS A 192 34.62 -18.93 -3.38
N GLY A 193 34.44 -18.24 -4.51
CA GLY A 193 35.44 -18.13 -5.58
C GLY A 193 36.77 -17.57 -5.08
N ASN A 194 36.74 -16.40 -4.46
CA ASN A 194 37.92 -15.74 -3.88
C ASN A 194 38.63 -16.63 -2.84
N ALA A 195 37.86 -17.34 -1.99
CA ALA A 195 38.42 -18.27 -1.02
C ALA A 195 39.03 -19.53 -1.67
N GLN A 196 38.53 -19.97 -2.82
CA GLN A 196 39.14 -21.04 -3.61
C GLN A 196 40.44 -20.60 -4.28
N GLU A 197 40.46 -19.41 -4.90
CA GLU A 197 41.66 -18.81 -5.50
C GLU A 197 42.77 -18.62 -4.45
N GLN A 198 42.44 -18.07 -3.27
CA GLN A 198 43.39 -17.93 -2.16
C GLN A 198 43.95 -19.29 -1.69
N ARG A 199 43.15 -20.36 -1.69
CA ARG A 199 43.63 -21.73 -1.37
C ARG A 199 44.58 -22.25 -2.44
N GLN A 200 44.28 -22.05 -3.72
CA GLN A 200 45.14 -22.46 -4.84
C GLN A 200 46.47 -21.69 -4.84
N ALA A 201 46.43 -20.37 -4.63
CA ALA A 201 47.61 -19.53 -4.50
C ALA A 201 48.46 -19.92 -3.28
N ALA A 202 47.84 -20.22 -2.13
CA ALA A 202 48.54 -20.71 -0.95
C ALA A 202 49.15 -22.11 -1.16
N GLU A 203 48.54 -22.97 -1.98
CA GLU A 203 49.12 -24.27 -2.34
C GLU A 203 50.31 -24.12 -3.31
N ALA A 204 50.20 -23.23 -4.30
CA ALA A 204 51.30 -22.90 -5.21
C ALA A 204 52.50 -22.31 -4.45
N ALA A 205 52.29 -21.29 -3.62
CA ALA A 205 53.34 -20.71 -2.79
C ALA A 205 53.97 -21.71 -1.80
N ARG A 206 53.21 -22.72 -1.33
CA ARG A 206 53.77 -23.83 -0.53
C ARG A 206 54.66 -24.76 -1.35
N LYS A 207 54.32 -25.04 -2.61
CA LYS A 207 55.14 -25.84 -3.55
C LYS A 207 56.43 -25.10 -3.91
N GLU A 208 56.33 -23.82 -4.24
CA GLU A 208 57.49 -22.94 -4.51
C GLU A 208 58.40 -22.84 -3.28
N ALA A 209 57.85 -22.60 -2.09
CA ALA A 209 58.61 -22.59 -0.84
C ALA A 209 59.20 -23.97 -0.48
N GLY A 210 58.63 -25.08 -0.98
CA GLY A 210 59.21 -26.42 -0.92
C GLY A 210 60.44 -26.54 -1.82
N ALA A 211 60.28 -26.25 -3.11
CA ALA A 211 61.37 -26.29 -4.10
C ALA A 211 62.53 -25.36 -3.71
N ALA A 212 62.26 -24.15 -3.24
CA ALA A 212 63.29 -23.21 -2.76
C ALA A 212 64.03 -23.71 -1.50
N ARG A 213 63.38 -24.51 -0.65
CA ARG A 213 64.06 -25.18 0.50
C ARG A 213 64.94 -26.34 0.04
N GLU A 214 64.49 -27.10 -0.95
CA GLU A 214 65.26 -28.18 -1.57
C GLU A 214 66.49 -27.62 -2.31
N GLU A 215 66.34 -26.58 -3.12
CA GLU A 215 67.44 -25.87 -3.76
C GLU A 215 68.40 -25.29 -2.71
N ALA A 216 67.90 -24.61 -1.67
CA ALA A 216 68.74 -24.12 -0.58
C ALA A 216 69.44 -25.24 0.21
N ALA A 217 68.89 -26.45 0.26
CA ALA A 217 69.56 -27.62 0.84
C ALA A 217 70.65 -28.17 -0.10
N GLN A 218 70.38 -28.27 -1.41
CA GLN A 218 71.37 -28.65 -2.42
C GLN A 218 72.54 -27.66 -2.48
N LEU A 219 72.26 -26.35 -2.41
CA LEU A 219 73.27 -25.31 -2.38
C LEU A 219 74.12 -25.37 -1.10
N ARG A 220 73.54 -25.68 0.07
CA ARG A 220 74.29 -25.92 1.30
C ARG A 220 75.18 -27.16 1.19
N GLY A 221 74.67 -28.30 0.72
CA GLY A 221 75.48 -29.49 0.48
C GLY A 221 76.60 -29.27 -0.56
N ARG A 222 76.38 -28.39 -1.55
CA ARG A 222 77.43 -27.95 -2.48
C ARG A 222 78.46 -27.02 -1.84
N ILE A 223 78.06 -26.16 -0.91
CA ILE A 223 78.97 -25.31 -0.12
C ILE A 223 79.81 -26.19 0.81
N GLU A 224 79.19 -27.10 1.57
CA GLU A 224 79.87 -28.07 2.45
C GLU A 224 80.88 -28.94 1.66
N ALA A 225 80.49 -29.40 0.46
CA ALA A 225 81.40 -30.12 -0.43
C ALA A 225 82.56 -29.25 -0.96
N LEU A 226 82.31 -27.98 -1.31
CA LEU A 226 83.35 -27.03 -1.73
C LEU A 226 84.27 -26.64 -0.57
N GLU A 227 83.76 -26.50 0.65
CA GLU A 227 84.55 -26.28 1.85
C GLU A 227 85.44 -27.48 2.15
N GLY A 228 84.94 -28.71 1.97
CA GLY A 228 85.72 -29.94 2.04
C GLY A 228 86.81 -30.06 0.95
N VAL A 229 86.53 -29.62 -0.28
CA VAL A 229 87.56 -29.52 -1.34
C VAL A 229 88.60 -28.46 -0.98
N VAL A 230 88.18 -27.29 -0.48
CA VAL A 230 89.09 -26.21 -0.08
C VAL A 230 89.91 -26.58 1.16
N SER A 231 89.41 -27.39 2.10
CA SER A 231 90.24 -27.94 3.18
C SER A 231 91.25 -28.94 2.65
N ALA A 232 90.84 -29.86 1.75
CA ALA A 232 91.74 -30.83 1.13
C ALA A 232 92.83 -30.15 0.26
N GLU A 233 92.50 -29.09 -0.48
CA GLU A 233 93.48 -28.28 -1.21
C GLU A 233 94.44 -27.54 -0.27
N ARG A 234 93.96 -27.03 0.87
CA ARG A 234 94.81 -26.39 1.89
C ARG A 234 95.75 -27.40 2.54
N GLU A 235 95.26 -28.58 2.88
CA GLU A 235 96.05 -29.69 3.41
C GLU A 235 97.11 -30.13 2.39
N ALA A 236 96.72 -30.42 1.14
CA ALA A 236 97.65 -30.79 0.08
C ALA A 236 98.68 -29.68 -0.25
N HIS A 237 98.31 -28.40 -0.21
CA HIS A 237 99.25 -27.29 -0.35
C HIS A 237 100.16 -27.11 0.89
N GLN A 238 99.68 -27.45 2.09
CA GLN A 238 100.50 -27.48 3.30
C GLN A 238 101.50 -28.65 3.27
N GLU A 239 101.08 -29.84 2.83
CA GLU A 239 101.95 -30.98 2.55
C GLU A 239 102.97 -30.64 1.45
N GLN A 240 102.54 -30.00 0.36
CA GLN A 240 103.44 -29.55 -0.71
C GLN A 240 104.44 -28.51 -0.21
N ARG A 241 104.06 -27.62 0.71
CA ARG A 241 104.99 -26.70 1.39
C ARG A 241 105.96 -27.45 2.30
N GLN A 242 105.48 -28.40 3.08
CA GLN A 242 106.31 -29.21 3.97
C GLN A 242 107.36 -29.99 3.15
N ALA A 243 106.93 -30.69 2.10
CA ALA A 243 107.81 -31.36 1.15
C ALA A 243 108.78 -30.40 0.45
N ALA A 244 108.37 -29.17 0.12
CA ALA A 244 109.26 -28.16 -0.46
C ALA A 244 110.25 -27.57 0.56
N GLU A 245 109.91 -27.52 1.85
CA GLU A 245 110.85 -27.16 2.93
C GLU A 245 111.82 -28.31 3.24
N ASP A 246 111.35 -29.55 3.22
CA ASP A 246 112.20 -30.71 3.47
C ASP A 246 113.14 -30.98 2.29
N ALA A 247 112.67 -30.85 1.04
CA ALA A 247 113.53 -30.82 -0.14
C ALA A 247 114.51 -29.63 -0.14
N ARG A 248 114.18 -28.50 0.51
CA ARG A 248 115.13 -27.39 0.75
C ARG A 248 116.16 -27.74 1.83
N LYS A 249 115.80 -28.49 2.86
CA LYS A 249 116.73 -29.00 3.89
C LYS A 249 117.67 -30.04 3.28
N GLU A 250 117.17 -30.97 2.48
CA GLU A 250 117.98 -31.93 1.71
C GLU A 250 118.90 -31.22 0.72
N ALA A 251 118.40 -30.24 -0.04
CA ALA A 251 119.24 -29.42 -0.92
C ALA A 251 120.26 -28.55 -0.15
N GLY A 252 119.99 -28.24 1.12
CA GLY A 252 120.93 -27.62 2.05
C GLY A 252 122.02 -28.59 2.50
N ALA A 253 121.63 -29.77 3.00
CA ALA A 253 122.54 -30.83 3.42
C ALA A 253 123.44 -31.30 2.27
N ALA A 254 122.89 -31.49 1.06
CA ALA A 254 123.67 -31.81 -0.14
C ALA A 254 124.65 -30.69 -0.55
N ARG A 255 124.36 -29.42 -0.23
CA ARG A 255 125.30 -28.30 -0.43
C ARG A 255 126.38 -28.28 0.65
N GLU A 256 126.06 -28.61 1.90
CA GLU A 256 127.05 -28.77 2.97
C GLU A 256 127.95 -29.98 2.70
N GLU A 257 127.40 -31.11 2.26
CA GLU A 257 128.18 -32.29 1.85
C GLU A 257 129.06 -31.96 0.64
N ALA A 258 128.53 -31.26 -0.38
CA ALA A 258 129.32 -30.74 -1.49
C ALA A 258 130.30 -29.61 -1.12
N ALA A 259 130.24 -29.06 0.09
CA ALA A 259 131.24 -28.13 0.65
C ALA A 259 132.29 -28.89 1.48
N GLN A 260 131.88 -29.88 2.28
CA GLN A 260 132.76 -30.79 3.01
C GLN A 260 133.62 -31.63 2.05
N LEU A 261 133.04 -32.13 0.95
CA LEU A 261 133.78 -32.82 -0.11
C LEU A 261 134.80 -31.88 -0.77
N ARG A 262 134.48 -30.60 -0.96
CA ARG A 262 135.44 -29.60 -1.48
C ARG A 262 136.57 -29.31 -0.51
N GLY A 263 136.26 -29.03 0.77
CA GLY A 263 137.28 -28.88 1.81
C GLY A 263 138.13 -30.15 2.00
N ARG A 264 137.56 -31.34 1.74
CA ARG A 264 138.29 -32.62 1.74
C ARG A 264 139.18 -32.80 0.50
N THR A 265 138.80 -32.30 -0.67
CA THR A 265 139.71 -32.23 -1.84
C THR A 265 140.82 -31.20 -1.62
N GLU A 266 140.52 -30.02 -1.08
CA GLU A 266 141.51 -28.99 -0.74
C GLU A 266 142.49 -29.50 0.32
N ALA A 267 142.02 -30.24 1.34
CA ALA A 267 142.88 -30.89 2.32
C ALA A 267 143.76 -32.00 1.71
N LEU A 268 143.26 -32.77 0.73
CA LEU A 268 144.05 -33.76 0.00
C LEU A 268 145.11 -33.11 -0.89
N GLU A 269 144.80 -32.00 -1.57
CA GLU A 269 145.80 -31.20 -2.29
C GLU A 269 146.86 -30.63 -1.34
N GLY A 270 146.45 -30.19 -0.15
CA GLY A 270 147.34 -29.81 0.96
C GLY A 270 148.30 -30.93 1.35
N VAL A 271 147.80 -32.14 1.61
CA VAL A 271 148.62 -33.32 1.93
C VAL A 271 149.59 -33.66 0.80
N VAL A 272 149.12 -33.68 -0.45
CA VAL A 272 149.98 -33.94 -1.63
C VAL A 272 151.06 -32.85 -1.80
N SER A 273 150.78 -31.60 -1.42
CA SER A 273 151.79 -30.54 -1.43
C SER A 273 152.87 -30.72 -0.35
N ALA A 274 152.47 -31.12 0.87
CA ALA A 274 153.37 -31.40 1.98
C ALA A 274 154.24 -32.65 1.71
N GLU A 275 153.66 -33.70 1.13
CA GLU A 275 154.38 -34.93 0.76
C GLU A 275 155.43 -34.67 -0.33
N ARG A 276 155.13 -33.78 -1.30
CA ARG A 276 156.09 -33.29 -2.29
C ARG A 276 157.23 -32.48 -1.66
N GLN A 277 156.96 -31.67 -0.63
CA GLN A 277 158.02 -30.97 0.12
C GLN A 277 158.89 -31.95 0.91
N ALA A 278 158.29 -32.90 1.64
CA ALA A 278 159.02 -33.93 2.39
C ALA A 278 159.92 -34.78 1.48
N HIS A 279 159.45 -35.15 0.28
CA HIS A 279 160.27 -35.86 -0.72
C HIS A 279 161.42 -34.98 -1.24
N HIS A 280 161.23 -33.66 -1.36
CA HIS A 280 162.30 -32.73 -1.74
C HIS A 280 163.38 -32.58 -0.65
N GLU A 281 162.98 -32.59 0.63
CA GLU A 281 163.89 -32.51 1.78
C GLU A 281 164.64 -33.82 2.01
N GLN A 282 163.97 -34.98 1.94
CA GLN A 282 164.63 -36.30 1.96
C GLN A 282 165.67 -36.42 0.84
N ARG A 283 165.37 -35.89 -0.35
CA ARG A 283 166.32 -35.89 -1.46
C ARG A 283 167.55 -34.99 -1.20
N ARG A 284 167.39 -33.82 -0.56
CA ARG A 284 168.53 -33.01 -0.11
C ARG A 284 169.38 -33.76 0.93
N ALA A 285 168.76 -34.33 1.96
CA ALA A 285 169.46 -35.12 2.97
C ALA A 285 170.26 -36.28 2.35
N ALA A 286 169.71 -36.96 1.35
CA ALA A 286 170.40 -38.02 0.60
C ALA A 286 171.53 -37.51 -0.31
N GLU A 287 171.45 -36.27 -0.83
CA GLU A 287 172.52 -35.64 -1.62
C GLU A 287 173.66 -35.10 -0.74
N ASP A 288 173.38 -34.65 0.49
CA ASP A 288 174.40 -34.18 1.44
C ASP A 288 175.10 -35.31 2.18
N ALA A 289 174.37 -36.34 2.64
CA ALA A 289 174.97 -37.56 3.20
C ALA A 289 175.92 -38.27 2.20
N ARG A 290 175.67 -38.14 0.88
CA ARG A 290 176.58 -38.63 -0.18
C ARG A 290 177.88 -37.83 -0.29
N LYS A 291 177.89 -36.53 0.08
CA LYS A 291 179.11 -35.70 0.08
C LYS A 291 179.98 -36.03 1.28
N GLU A 292 179.39 -36.21 2.47
CA GLU A 292 180.13 -36.64 3.66
C GLU A 292 180.77 -38.01 3.46
N PHE A 293 180.04 -38.98 2.87
CA PHE A 293 180.60 -40.29 2.54
C PHE A 293 181.76 -40.22 1.53
N ALA A 294 181.78 -39.23 0.63
CA ALA A 294 182.89 -39.01 -0.29
C ALA A 294 184.10 -38.37 0.41
N GLN A 295 183.89 -37.44 1.36
CA GLN A 295 184.96 -36.82 2.14
C GLN A 295 185.63 -37.83 3.09
N LEU A 296 184.84 -38.65 3.81
CA LEU A 296 185.35 -39.71 4.67
C LEU A 296 186.13 -40.78 3.88
N ARG A 297 185.73 -41.05 2.63
CA ARG A 297 186.47 -41.97 1.75
C ARG A 297 187.83 -41.42 1.35
N ASN A 298 187.90 -40.16 0.91
CA ASN A 298 189.18 -39.51 0.61
C ASN A 298 190.11 -39.42 1.84
N GLN A 299 189.57 -39.25 3.05
CA GLN A 299 190.37 -39.28 4.27
C GLN A 299 190.95 -40.68 4.57
N MET A 300 190.20 -41.76 4.31
CA MET A 300 190.70 -43.13 4.47
C MET A 300 191.79 -43.51 3.46
N ASP A 301 191.72 -43.02 2.22
CA ASP A 301 192.74 -43.34 1.21
C ASP A 301 194.05 -42.56 1.44
N VAL A 302 194.02 -41.42 2.15
CA VAL A 302 195.22 -40.71 2.63
C VAL A 302 195.89 -41.41 3.81
N MET A 303 195.11 -41.97 4.76
CA MET A 303 195.67 -42.73 5.90
C MET A 303 196.20 -44.14 5.55
N LYS A 304 196.25 -44.52 4.27
CA LYS A 304 196.76 -45.81 3.79
C LYS A 304 198.13 -45.75 3.10
N ALA A 305 198.78 -44.59 3.06
CA ALA A 305 200.08 -44.41 2.40
C ALA A 305 201.29 -44.58 3.33
N GLU A 306 201.15 -44.29 4.64
CA GLU A 306 202.26 -44.28 5.61
C GLU A 306 201.86 -44.98 6.92
N GLY A 307 202.10 -46.30 7.02
CA GLY A 307 201.81 -47.07 8.23
C GLY A 307 201.93 -48.58 8.02
N GLN A 308 202.75 -49.24 8.86
CA GLN A 308 203.02 -50.67 8.81
C GLN A 308 201.84 -51.56 9.27
N GLU A 309 201.85 -52.80 8.77
CA GLU A 309 201.31 -54.02 9.41
C GLU A 309 199.77 -54.15 9.59
N GLY A 310 199.29 -55.39 9.79
CA GLY A 310 197.85 -55.66 10.04
C GLY A 310 197.09 -56.52 9.01
N THR A 311 197.72 -57.57 8.49
CA THR A 311 197.14 -58.79 7.90
C THR A 311 195.61 -58.94 7.74
N MET A 312 195.18 -59.16 6.49
CA MET A 312 194.28 -60.23 6.02
C MET A 312 193.17 -60.79 6.94
N ASN A 313 191.90 -60.62 6.53
CA ASN A 313 191.04 -61.73 6.04
C ASN A 313 189.71 -61.16 5.47
N THR A 314 189.24 -61.52 4.27
CA THR A 314 188.41 -62.71 3.91
C THR A 314 187.18 -62.95 4.81
N SER A 315 186.01 -63.40 4.35
CA SER A 315 185.36 -63.57 3.03
C SER A 315 183.97 -64.20 3.28
N ASN A 316 183.09 -64.26 2.28
CA ASN A 316 181.77 -64.93 2.29
C ASN A 316 180.72 -64.37 3.28
N GLY A 317 179.40 -64.59 3.07
CA GLY A 317 178.72 -65.16 1.89
C GLY A 317 177.74 -66.30 2.22
N GLY A 318 176.60 -66.33 1.52
CA GLY A 318 175.50 -67.30 1.67
C GLY A 318 174.17 -66.59 2.02
N LYS A 319 172.97 -66.82 1.44
CA LYS A 319 172.33 -67.88 0.61
C LYS A 319 171.42 -68.85 1.42
N ALA A 320 170.34 -69.33 0.76
CA ALA A 320 169.12 -70.02 1.25
C ALA A 320 167.97 -69.01 1.56
N ALA A 321 166.68 -69.23 1.25
CA ALA A 321 165.80 -70.42 1.21
C ALA A 321 165.36 -70.90 2.63
N ASP A 322 164.16 -71.44 2.88
CA ASP A 322 163.17 -72.11 2.00
C ASP A 322 161.72 -72.13 2.59
N LYS A 323 160.71 -72.43 1.75
CA LYS A 323 159.34 -73.02 1.95
C LYS A 323 158.37 -72.79 3.16
N SER A 324 157.08 -72.81 2.77
CA SER A 324 155.86 -73.39 3.41
C SER A 324 155.42 -72.90 4.81
N ASN A 325 154.19 -73.11 5.33
CA ASN A 325 153.02 -73.99 5.07
C ASN A 325 151.72 -73.17 5.35
N ASP A 326 150.46 -73.46 4.93
CA ASP A 326 149.83 -74.45 4.02
C ASP A 326 148.38 -73.94 3.62
N PRO A 327 147.39 -74.72 3.08
CA PRO A 327 146.20 -74.16 2.39
C PRO A 327 144.84 -74.22 3.16
N THR A 328 143.75 -73.88 2.43
CA THR A 328 142.30 -73.74 2.75
C THR A 328 141.84 -72.38 3.28
#